data_AF-A0A2W4SMR7-F1
#
_entry.id   AF-A0A2W4SMR7-F1
#
_cell.length_a   1.000
_cell.length_b   1.000
_cell.length_c   1.000
_cell.angle_alpha   90.00
_cell.angle_beta   90.00
_cell.angle_gamma   90.00
#
_symmetry.space_group_name_H-M   'P 1'
#
loop_
_entity.id
_entity.type
_entity.pdbx_description
1 polymer ?
#
loop_
_entity_poly.entity_id
_entity_poly.type
_entity_poly.pdbx_seq_one_letter_code
_entity_poly.pdbx_strand_id
1 'polypeptide(L)'
;MTYTIGLATTFHDPALAIIGPDGEVLFAEATERYLQFKRAPNCEPDPAPRMESLLKRYIPGDAEVAIATSWGEEFTGFLDQMSRAGSFSLDALLKLSPELNRSLVPERTERALIASLHQSQQRAGIGTLLGLDRAFGHANVTSLKRHGHHLSHAAYACWSSPFTDAACLIVDGMGETGASAIFALEGGRIREVKRHRGRESIGFYFGLVTDLAGFDQAKGEEWKIMGLAPYGRTDERLMALLRRLYRIEGHKLTFTSADVVREVSAQILALRPPDALDRGWADLARCGQDVFAEMMEALLSEAAALVPSPNLVLSGGCALNSSFNGRIIGRHGFGHVFVPSAPADDGNAIGAAWLSHAQANPDWRAPKGPLSPYLGSSVSTEPLERMQAWEPRLRKLASDEVAPVTAKLLTEGKLIGWVQSRAEFGPRALGNRSIIADPRPANAKDILNAKVKYREAFRPFAPSILAEHAADWFEAYQDAPYMERTLVWKEAVRHHVPAVVHEDGTGRLQSVTAERNPRYHALISAFHALTGVPVILNTSFNIMGKPILHTAEDAILMFYTSGLDALVIEDWLLVK
;
A
#
# COMPACT_ATOMS: atom_id res chain seq x y z
N MET A 1 2.94 -28.88 -15.33
CA MET A 1 3.63 -27.60 -15.08
C MET A 1 3.17 -27.08 -13.73
N THR A 2 4.08 -26.52 -12.93
CA THR A 2 3.77 -26.10 -11.56
C THR A 2 3.44 -24.62 -11.49
N TYR A 3 2.28 -24.30 -10.96
CA TYR A 3 1.84 -22.94 -10.63
C TYR A 3 2.05 -22.71 -9.14
N THR A 4 2.37 -21.47 -8.74
CA THR A 4 2.58 -21.14 -7.33
C THR A 4 1.51 -20.17 -6.83
N ILE A 5 0.81 -20.56 -5.76
CA ILE A 5 -0.13 -19.70 -5.05
C ILE A 5 0.57 -19.11 -3.84
N GLY A 6 0.78 -17.80 -3.86
CA GLY A 6 1.38 -17.05 -2.76
C GLY A 6 0.34 -16.43 -1.86
N LEU A 7 0.50 -16.58 -0.55
CA LEU A 7 -0.43 -16.12 0.46
C LEU A 7 0.28 -15.17 1.44
N ALA A 8 -0.18 -13.91 1.48
CA ALA A 8 0.11 -13.02 2.59
C ALA A 8 -0.78 -13.43 3.76
N THR A 9 -0.17 -14.03 4.79
CA THR A 9 -0.87 -14.68 5.91
C THR A 9 -0.57 -13.96 7.22
N THR A 10 -0.68 -12.63 7.20
CA THR A 10 -0.65 -11.79 8.41
C THR A 10 -2.07 -11.64 8.99
N PHE A 11 -2.17 -11.10 10.22
CA PHE A 11 -3.44 -10.81 10.90
C PHE A 11 -4.18 -9.60 10.30
N HIS A 12 -3.55 -8.83 9.41
CA HIS A 12 -4.16 -7.81 8.57
C HIS A 12 -3.52 -7.85 7.18
N ASP A 13 -4.12 -7.10 6.25
CA ASP A 13 -3.71 -6.98 4.87
C ASP A 13 -3.45 -8.34 4.19
N PRO A 14 -4.31 -9.36 4.39
CA PRO A 14 -4.17 -10.62 3.68
C PRO A 14 -4.34 -10.38 2.17
N ALA A 15 -3.59 -11.14 1.38
CA ALA A 15 -3.55 -11.02 -0.06
C ALA A 15 -3.13 -12.35 -0.68
N LEU A 16 -3.47 -12.51 -1.95
CA LEU A 16 -3.17 -13.69 -2.73
C LEU A 16 -2.50 -13.31 -4.04
N ALA A 17 -1.53 -14.12 -4.47
CA ALA A 17 -0.90 -14.06 -5.78
C ALA A 17 -0.92 -15.43 -6.48
N ILE A 18 -1.04 -15.43 -7.80
CA ILE A 18 -0.92 -16.61 -8.67
C ILE A 18 0.26 -16.37 -9.60
N ILE A 19 1.25 -17.25 -9.53
CA ILE A 19 2.47 -17.19 -10.33
C ILE A 19 2.49 -18.35 -11.33
N GLY A 20 2.79 -18.03 -12.58
CA GLY A 20 2.91 -19.00 -13.67
C GLY A 20 4.16 -19.89 -13.57
N PRO A 21 4.27 -20.93 -14.41
CA PRO A 21 5.41 -21.85 -14.41
C PRO A 21 6.74 -21.23 -14.81
N ASP A 22 6.74 -20.01 -15.34
CA ASP A 22 7.90 -19.21 -15.74
C ASP A 22 8.22 -18.06 -14.75
N GLY A 23 7.43 -17.93 -13.68
CA GLY A 23 7.57 -16.88 -12.69
C GLY A 23 6.77 -15.60 -12.99
N GLU A 24 5.96 -15.57 -14.06
CA GLU A 24 5.07 -14.45 -14.35
C GLU A 24 3.99 -14.29 -13.27
N VAL A 25 3.71 -13.06 -12.85
CA VAL A 25 2.61 -12.76 -11.93
C VAL A 25 1.29 -12.69 -12.71
N LEU A 26 0.53 -13.78 -12.71
CA LEU A 26 -0.73 -13.88 -13.43
C LEU A 26 -1.84 -13.12 -12.74
N PHE A 27 -1.84 -13.08 -11.40
CA PHE A 27 -2.84 -12.39 -10.59
C PHE A 27 -2.26 -12.01 -9.22
N ALA A 28 -2.64 -10.84 -8.70
CA ALA A 28 -2.40 -10.46 -7.30
C ALA A 28 -3.48 -9.48 -6.83
N GLU A 29 -4.08 -9.74 -5.66
CA GLU A 29 -5.13 -8.88 -5.11
C GLU A 29 -5.17 -8.98 -3.58
N ALA A 30 -5.33 -7.83 -2.92
CA ALA A 30 -5.55 -7.78 -1.48
C ALA A 30 -7.00 -8.17 -1.15
N THR A 31 -7.17 -8.99 -0.12
CA THR A 31 -8.47 -9.53 0.31
C THR A 31 -9.49 -8.45 0.67
N GLU A 32 -9.02 -7.29 1.13
CA GLU A 32 -9.92 -6.16 1.42
C GLU A 32 -10.74 -5.73 0.20
N ARG A 33 -10.23 -5.90 -1.02
CA ARG A 33 -10.89 -5.45 -2.26
C ARG A 33 -12.21 -6.17 -2.46
N TYR A 34 -12.21 -7.49 -2.60
CA TYR A 34 -13.46 -8.22 -2.89
C TYR A 34 -14.37 -8.36 -1.67
N LEU A 35 -13.82 -8.32 -0.45
CA LEU A 35 -14.64 -8.31 0.78
C LEU A 35 -15.26 -6.93 1.07
N GLN A 36 -14.76 -5.87 0.44
CA GLN A 36 -15.11 -4.48 0.79
C GLN A 36 -14.98 -4.21 2.31
N PHE A 37 -13.98 -4.85 2.94
CA PHE A 37 -13.64 -4.78 4.35
C PHE A 37 -12.19 -4.33 4.53
N LYS A 38 -12.00 -3.06 4.91
CA LYS A 38 -10.70 -2.38 4.95
C LYS A 38 -9.70 -3.11 5.85
N ARG A 39 -8.50 -3.35 5.31
CA ARG A 39 -7.40 -4.18 5.87
C ARG A 39 -7.72 -5.64 6.11
N ALA A 40 -8.99 -6.04 5.92
CA ALA A 40 -9.51 -7.38 6.17
C ALA A 40 -8.88 -8.09 7.38
N PRO A 41 -8.89 -7.48 8.58
CA PRO A 41 -8.25 -8.06 9.75
C PRO A 41 -8.84 -9.45 10.02
N ASN A 42 -7.96 -10.41 10.31
CA ASN A 42 -8.29 -11.81 10.61
C ASN A 42 -9.08 -12.55 9.51
N CYS A 43 -9.03 -12.06 8.27
CA CYS A 43 -9.61 -12.73 7.12
C CYS A 43 -8.58 -13.64 6.45
N GLU A 44 -9.06 -14.70 5.78
CA GLU A 44 -8.20 -15.60 5.02
C GLU A 44 -7.89 -15.03 3.63
N PRO A 45 -6.67 -15.22 3.10
CA PRO A 45 -6.31 -14.76 1.76
C PRO A 45 -6.95 -15.58 0.63
N ASP A 46 -7.31 -16.85 0.89
CA ASP A 46 -7.67 -17.81 -0.14
C ASP A 46 -9.03 -18.51 0.08
N PRO A 47 -10.15 -17.82 0.38
CA PRO A 47 -11.41 -18.51 0.65
C PRO A 47 -11.88 -19.34 -0.56
N ALA A 48 -12.34 -20.57 -0.30
CA ALA A 48 -12.62 -21.57 -1.34
C ALA A 48 -13.54 -21.10 -2.49
N PRO A 49 -14.65 -20.37 -2.24
CA PRO A 49 -15.51 -19.88 -3.34
C PRO A 49 -14.78 -18.89 -4.26
N ARG A 50 -13.89 -18.06 -3.70
CA ARG A 50 -13.07 -17.12 -4.48
C ARG A 50 -12.04 -17.88 -5.29
N MET A 51 -11.34 -18.83 -4.65
CA MET A 51 -10.34 -19.66 -5.29
C MET A 51 -10.88 -20.44 -6.48
N GLU A 52 -12.08 -21.02 -6.38
CA GLU A 52 -12.71 -21.73 -7.51
C GLU A 52 -12.73 -20.88 -8.80
N SER A 53 -13.17 -19.63 -8.69
CA SER A 53 -13.27 -18.71 -9.84
C SER A 53 -11.90 -18.27 -10.38
N LEU A 54 -10.93 -18.04 -9.49
CA LEU A 54 -9.59 -17.60 -9.87
C LEU A 54 -8.80 -18.73 -10.52
N LEU A 55 -8.88 -19.94 -9.96
CA LEU A 55 -8.18 -21.12 -10.47
C LEU A 55 -8.69 -21.49 -11.86
N LYS A 56 -10.02 -21.54 -12.08
CA LYS A 56 -10.61 -21.75 -13.42
C LYS A 56 -10.14 -20.74 -14.46
N ARG A 57 -9.81 -19.52 -14.05
CA ARG A 57 -9.38 -18.44 -14.94
C ARG A 57 -7.89 -18.50 -15.27
N TYR A 58 -7.05 -18.81 -14.29
CA TYR A 58 -5.60 -18.59 -14.41
C TYR A 58 -4.76 -19.87 -14.49
N ILE A 59 -5.31 -21.04 -14.14
CA ILE A 59 -4.53 -22.29 -14.19
C ILE A 59 -5.26 -23.41 -14.96
N PRO A 60 -4.55 -24.29 -15.68
CA PRO A 60 -5.09 -25.52 -16.26
C PRO A 60 -5.63 -26.48 -15.19
N GLY A 61 -6.62 -27.29 -15.55
CA GLY A 61 -7.26 -28.22 -14.62
C GLY A 61 -6.37 -29.39 -14.17
N ASP A 62 -5.30 -29.68 -14.90
CA ASP A 62 -4.28 -30.70 -14.60
C ASP A 62 -2.98 -30.11 -14.01
N ALA A 63 -2.99 -28.81 -13.68
CA ALA A 63 -1.83 -28.12 -13.15
C ALA A 63 -1.41 -28.66 -11.77
N GLU A 64 -0.10 -28.73 -11.55
CA GLU A 64 0.46 -28.90 -10.20
C GLU A 64 0.44 -27.54 -9.49
N VAL A 65 0.10 -27.55 -8.19
CA VAL A 65 0.01 -26.33 -7.40
C VAL A 65 0.95 -26.39 -6.20
N ALA A 66 1.92 -25.48 -6.15
CA ALA A 66 2.70 -25.19 -4.96
C ALA A 66 2.06 -24.04 -4.19
N ILE A 67 1.98 -24.13 -2.86
CA ILE A 67 1.47 -23.07 -1.99
C ILE A 67 2.65 -22.47 -1.24
N ALA A 68 2.69 -21.15 -1.11
CA ALA A 68 3.73 -20.42 -0.39
C ALA A 68 3.13 -19.41 0.59
N THR A 69 3.67 -19.35 1.81
CA THR A 69 3.25 -18.39 2.86
C THR A 69 4.40 -17.50 3.31
N SER A 70 4.05 -16.37 3.90
CA SER A 70 4.93 -15.22 4.18
C SER A 70 5.44 -15.13 5.61
N TRP A 71 5.47 -16.26 6.31
CA TRP A 71 6.10 -16.37 7.64
C TRP A 71 6.86 -17.69 7.73
N GLY A 72 8.11 -17.63 8.21
CA GLY A 72 9.05 -18.76 8.14
C GLY A 72 8.68 -19.96 9.02
N GLU A 73 9.09 -21.16 8.60
CA GLU A 73 8.75 -22.42 9.25
C GLU A 73 9.08 -22.45 10.75
N GLU A 74 10.29 -22.06 11.14
CA GLU A 74 10.73 -22.01 12.55
C GLU A 74 9.81 -21.14 13.41
N PHE A 75 9.47 -19.94 12.92
CA PHE A 75 8.60 -19.02 13.64
C PHE A 75 7.17 -19.55 13.73
N THR A 76 6.64 -20.13 12.66
CA THR A 76 5.30 -20.76 12.70
C THR A 76 5.25 -21.94 13.66
N GLY A 77 6.32 -22.74 13.75
CA GLY A 77 6.45 -23.81 14.73
C GLY A 77 6.51 -23.30 16.17
N PHE A 78 7.23 -22.18 16.40
CA PHE A 78 7.22 -21.50 17.69
C PHE A 78 5.82 -21.02 18.10
N LEU A 79 5.07 -20.41 17.18
CA LEU A 79 3.69 -19.98 17.44
C LEU A 79 2.77 -21.17 17.78
N ASP A 80 2.90 -22.29 17.08
CA ASP A 80 2.14 -23.50 17.39
C ASP A 80 2.46 -24.04 18.79
N GLN A 81 3.74 -24.07 19.18
CA GLN A 81 4.16 -24.43 20.54
C GLN A 81 3.53 -23.49 21.60
N MET A 82 3.55 -22.17 21.35
CA MET A 82 2.90 -21.20 22.24
C MET A 82 1.39 -21.45 22.36
N SER A 83 0.73 -21.74 21.24
CA SER A 83 -0.70 -22.05 21.19
C SER A 83 -1.02 -23.30 22.01
N ARG A 84 -0.26 -24.39 21.83
CA ARG A 84 -0.41 -25.65 22.59
C ARG A 84 -0.17 -25.46 24.09
N ALA A 85 0.71 -24.53 24.47
CA ALA A 85 0.92 -24.14 25.87
C ALA A 85 -0.21 -23.25 26.44
N GLY A 86 -1.26 -22.95 25.66
CA GLY A 86 -2.40 -22.15 26.08
C GLY A 86 -2.14 -20.64 26.08
N SER A 87 -1.02 -20.17 25.50
CA SER A 87 -0.63 -18.74 25.52
C SER A 87 -1.58 -17.83 24.73
N PHE A 88 -2.39 -18.41 23.84
CA PHE A 88 -3.34 -17.70 22.97
C PHE A 88 -4.80 -17.92 23.38
N SER A 89 -5.07 -18.54 24.53
CA SER A 89 -6.42 -18.67 25.06
C SER A 89 -6.94 -17.33 25.59
N LEU A 90 -8.26 -17.15 25.63
CA LEU A 90 -8.87 -15.98 26.23
C LEU A 90 -8.40 -15.78 27.69
N ASP A 91 -8.33 -16.86 28.46
CA ASP A 91 -7.88 -16.84 29.86
C ASP A 91 -6.43 -16.36 30.00
N ALA A 92 -5.55 -16.70 29.06
CA ALA A 92 -4.18 -16.20 29.05
C ALA A 92 -4.12 -14.72 28.67
N LEU A 93 -4.87 -14.31 27.64
CA LEU A 93 -4.92 -12.92 27.19
C LEU A 93 -5.51 -11.96 28.24
N LEU A 94 -6.50 -12.42 29.03
CA LEU A 94 -7.09 -11.63 30.11
C LEU A 94 -6.09 -11.24 31.21
N LYS A 95 -5.03 -12.04 31.39
CA LYS A 95 -3.97 -11.80 32.37
C LYS A 95 -2.96 -10.73 31.93
N LEU A 96 -2.97 -10.35 30.65
CA LEU A 96 -2.04 -9.35 30.10
C LEU A 96 -2.54 -7.92 30.30
N SER A 97 -1.59 -6.99 30.43
CA SER A 97 -1.89 -5.58 30.65
C SER A 97 -2.53 -4.95 29.41
N PRO A 98 -3.58 -4.12 29.57
CA PRO A 98 -4.11 -3.28 28.48
C PRO A 98 -3.28 -2.00 28.28
N GLU A 99 -2.19 -1.81 29.02
CA GLU A 99 -1.34 -0.63 28.92
C GLU A 99 -0.20 -0.79 27.91
N LEU A 100 0.32 0.34 27.43
CA LEU A 100 1.48 0.40 26.56
C LEU A 100 2.69 -0.31 27.17
N ASN A 101 3.37 -1.10 26.34
CA ASN A 101 4.63 -1.74 26.67
C ASN A 101 5.81 -1.13 25.89
N ARG A 102 6.99 -1.74 25.97
CA ARG A 102 8.22 -1.30 25.27
C ARG A 102 8.06 -1.21 23.74
N SER A 103 7.18 -2.01 23.14
CA SER A 103 6.88 -2.00 21.71
C SER A 103 5.99 -0.82 21.28
N LEU A 104 5.62 0.08 22.20
CA LEU A 104 4.72 1.23 21.97
C LEU A 104 3.27 0.84 21.64
N VAL A 105 2.89 -0.41 21.93
CA VAL A 105 1.53 -0.93 21.79
C VAL A 105 1.06 -1.55 23.11
N PRO A 106 -0.26 -1.65 23.36
CA PRO A 106 -0.77 -2.36 24.51
C PRO A 106 -0.34 -3.84 24.51
N GLU A 107 0.12 -4.35 25.66
CA GLU A 107 0.64 -5.73 25.74
C GLU A 107 -0.40 -6.78 25.34
N ARG A 108 -1.64 -6.62 25.83
CA ARG A 108 -2.76 -7.50 25.46
C ARG A 108 -3.05 -7.45 23.97
N THR A 109 -3.04 -6.26 23.37
CA THR A 109 -3.26 -6.09 21.93
C THR A 109 -2.17 -6.79 21.14
N GLU A 110 -0.89 -6.54 21.45
CA GLU A 110 0.25 -7.19 20.80
C GLU A 110 0.11 -8.72 20.81
N ARG A 111 -0.22 -9.32 21.98
CA ARG A 111 -0.41 -10.77 22.08
C ARG A 111 -1.61 -11.28 21.30
N ALA A 112 -2.73 -10.55 21.28
CA ALA A 112 -3.92 -10.93 20.51
C ALA A 112 -3.67 -10.90 19.00
N LEU A 113 -2.87 -9.95 18.50
CA LEU A 113 -2.44 -9.91 17.10
C LEU A 113 -1.55 -11.12 16.76
N ILE A 114 -0.62 -11.48 17.64
CA ILE A 114 0.21 -12.69 17.47
C ILE A 114 -0.64 -13.98 17.48
N ALA A 115 -1.66 -14.05 18.34
CA ALA A 115 -2.61 -15.17 18.34
C ALA A 115 -3.38 -15.27 17.02
N SER A 116 -3.78 -14.13 16.46
CA SER A 116 -4.48 -14.06 15.18
C SER A 116 -3.56 -14.42 14.01
N LEU A 117 -2.30 -13.99 14.07
CA LEU A 117 -1.26 -14.40 13.12
C LEU A 117 -1.11 -15.93 13.11
N HIS A 118 -1.01 -16.55 14.28
CA HIS A 118 -0.96 -18.01 14.39
C HIS A 118 -2.16 -18.68 13.69
N GLN A 119 -3.38 -18.19 13.92
CA GLN A 119 -4.58 -18.74 13.26
C GLN A 119 -4.51 -18.62 11.73
N SER A 120 -4.05 -17.48 11.20
CA SER A 120 -3.84 -17.28 9.77
C SER A 120 -2.86 -18.30 9.19
N GLN A 121 -1.75 -18.57 9.90
CA GLN A 121 -0.75 -19.55 9.49
C GLN A 121 -1.26 -21.00 9.45
N GLN A 122 -2.16 -21.38 10.37
CA GLN A 122 -2.73 -22.73 10.43
C GLN A 122 -3.79 -22.98 9.36
N ARG A 123 -4.42 -21.92 8.84
CA ARG A 123 -5.48 -22.02 7.83
C ARG A 123 -5.00 -21.85 6.40
N ALA A 124 -3.79 -21.33 6.21
CA ALA A 124 -3.22 -21.02 4.91
C ALA A 124 -3.25 -22.24 3.95
N GLY A 125 -3.83 -22.05 2.77
CA GLY A 125 -3.86 -23.06 1.71
C GLY A 125 -5.08 -24.01 1.77
N ILE A 126 -5.85 -24.02 2.85
CA ILE A 126 -7.06 -24.85 2.95
C ILE A 126 -8.08 -24.43 1.88
N GLY A 127 -8.30 -23.13 1.71
CA GLY A 127 -9.27 -22.66 0.72
C GLY A 127 -8.76 -22.81 -0.72
N THR A 128 -7.44 -22.76 -0.94
CA THR A 128 -6.82 -23.18 -2.21
C THR A 128 -7.10 -24.64 -2.53
N LEU A 129 -6.87 -25.56 -1.56
CA LEU A 129 -7.15 -26.99 -1.71
C LEU A 129 -8.61 -27.24 -2.08
N LEU A 130 -9.54 -26.70 -1.31
CA LEU A 130 -10.98 -26.85 -1.56
C LEU A 130 -11.40 -26.16 -2.86
N GLY A 131 -10.76 -25.05 -3.21
CA GLY A 131 -10.96 -24.34 -4.46
C GLY A 131 -10.60 -25.20 -5.68
N LEU A 132 -9.51 -25.97 -5.61
CA LEU A 132 -9.11 -26.91 -6.66
C LEU A 132 -10.13 -28.04 -6.83
N ASP A 133 -10.57 -28.66 -5.73
CA ASP A 133 -11.60 -29.72 -5.78
C ASP A 133 -12.90 -29.20 -6.41
N ARG A 134 -13.33 -27.98 -6.05
CA ARG A 134 -14.51 -27.35 -6.64
C ARG A 134 -14.31 -26.95 -8.10
N ALA A 135 -13.09 -26.55 -8.46
CA ALA A 135 -12.78 -26.08 -9.79
C ALA A 135 -12.68 -27.22 -10.82
N PHE A 136 -12.02 -28.31 -10.42
CA PHE A 136 -11.55 -29.36 -11.34
C PHE A 136 -11.91 -30.78 -10.88
N GLY A 137 -12.61 -30.94 -9.75
CA GLY A 137 -12.99 -32.25 -9.20
C GLY A 137 -11.86 -33.02 -8.52
N HIS A 138 -10.66 -32.43 -8.44
CA HIS A 138 -9.48 -32.98 -7.79
C HIS A 138 -8.49 -31.86 -7.45
N ALA A 139 -7.66 -32.07 -6.44
CA ALA A 139 -6.58 -31.17 -6.08
C ALA A 139 -5.21 -31.81 -6.28
N ASN A 140 -4.32 -31.11 -6.98
CA ASN A 140 -2.93 -31.50 -7.22
C ASN A 140 -1.96 -30.55 -6.49
N VAL A 141 -2.06 -30.50 -5.16
CA VAL A 141 -1.17 -29.68 -4.32
C VAL A 141 0.13 -30.44 -4.05
N THR A 142 1.26 -29.92 -4.51
CA THR A 142 2.56 -30.60 -4.44
C THR A 142 3.39 -30.21 -3.22
N SER A 143 3.18 -29.00 -2.67
CA SER A 143 3.92 -28.52 -1.49
C SER A 143 3.25 -27.32 -0.82
N LEU A 144 3.57 -27.13 0.46
CA LEU A 144 3.37 -25.89 1.21
C LEU A 144 4.73 -25.41 1.71
N LYS A 145 5.20 -24.26 1.24
CA LYS A 145 6.49 -23.66 1.65
C LYS A 145 6.26 -22.41 2.48
N ARG A 146 7.05 -22.27 3.54
CA ARG A 146 6.95 -21.16 4.50
C ARG A 146 8.21 -20.31 4.41
N HIS A 147 8.08 -19.07 3.93
CA HIS A 147 9.19 -18.15 3.71
C HIS A 147 9.19 -17.03 4.76
N GLY A 148 10.38 -16.54 5.10
CA GLY A 148 10.51 -15.47 6.09
C GLY A 148 9.75 -14.19 5.69
N HIS A 149 9.20 -13.47 6.66
CA HIS A 149 8.35 -12.31 6.45
C HIS A 149 9.10 -11.16 5.78
N HIS A 150 10.19 -10.68 6.39
CA HIS A 150 11.02 -9.65 5.77
C HIS A 150 11.74 -10.14 4.50
N LEU A 151 11.99 -11.45 4.37
CA LEU A 151 12.54 -12.01 3.14
C LEU A 151 11.50 -11.98 2.00
N SER A 152 10.22 -12.20 2.31
CA SER A 152 9.11 -12.08 1.36
C SER A 152 8.96 -10.63 0.89
N HIS A 153 9.07 -9.66 1.81
CA HIS A 153 9.09 -8.24 1.46
C HIS A 153 10.27 -7.93 0.53
N ALA A 154 11.48 -8.39 0.88
CA ALA A 154 12.67 -8.18 0.07
C ALA A 154 12.57 -8.85 -1.31
N ALA A 155 12.01 -10.06 -1.38
CA ALA A 155 11.76 -10.78 -2.63
C ALA A 155 10.86 -9.99 -3.56
N TYR A 156 9.69 -9.56 -3.08
CA TYR A 156 8.79 -8.74 -3.88
C TYR A 156 9.45 -7.44 -4.31
N ALA A 157 10.05 -6.69 -3.39
CA ALA A 157 10.60 -5.37 -3.68
C ALA A 157 11.82 -5.43 -4.62
N CYS A 158 12.77 -6.34 -4.39
CA CYS A 158 13.97 -6.43 -5.21
C CYS A 158 13.67 -6.96 -6.61
N TRP A 159 12.89 -8.04 -6.71
CA TRP A 159 12.60 -8.69 -7.99
C TRP A 159 11.53 -7.98 -8.83
N SER A 160 10.81 -7.02 -8.24
CA SER A 160 9.98 -6.06 -9.00
C SER A 160 10.70 -4.75 -9.32
N SER A 161 11.94 -4.56 -8.85
CA SER A 161 12.69 -3.33 -9.10
C SER A 161 13.38 -3.35 -10.47
N PRO A 162 13.74 -2.17 -11.03
CA PRO A 162 14.56 -2.12 -12.24
C PRO A 162 16.05 -2.46 -11.99
N PHE A 163 16.46 -2.75 -10.76
CA PHE A 163 17.87 -2.90 -10.41
C PHE A 163 18.34 -4.36 -10.48
N THR A 164 19.60 -4.54 -10.90
CA THR A 164 20.30 -5.84 -10.79
C THR A 164 21.10 -5.92 -9.48
N ASP A 165 21.56 -4.77 -8.98
CA ASP A 165 22.31 -4.63 -7.75
C ASP A 165 21.78 -3.44 -6.93
N ALA A 166 21.47 -3.64 -5.66
CA ALA A 166 20.89 -2.63 -4.78
C ALA A 166 21.08 -2.97 -3.29
N ALA A 167 21.16 -1.92 -2.46
CA ALA A 167 20.84 -2.06 -1.05
C ALA A 167 19.32 -2.22 -0.91
N CYS A 168 18.85 -3.14 -0.08
CA CYS A 168 17.44 -3.33 0.19
C CYS A 168 17.18 -3.17 1.69
N LEU A 169 16.32 -2.21 2.05
CA LEU A 169 15.93 -1.94 3.42
C LEU A 169 14.44 -2.26 3.60
N ILE A 170 14.15 -3.16 4.54
CA ILE A 170 12.79 -3.50 4.96
C ILE A 170 12.54 -2.83 6.30
N VAL A 171 11.49 -2.01 6.40
CA VAL A 171 11.06 -1.35 7.65
C VAL A 171 9.57 -1.53 7.83
N ASP A 172 9.19 -2.26 8.87
CA ASP A 172 7.84 -2.76 9.04
C ASP A 172 7.31 -2.60 10.48
N GLY A 173 6.09 -3.06 10.72
CA GLY A 173 5.50 -3.16 12.05
C GLY A 173 6.15 -4.29 12.87
N MET A 174 6.20 -5.50 12.30
CA MET A 174 6.69 -6.71 12.96
C MET A 174 7.10 -7.78 11.94
N GLY A 175 8.26 -8.41 12.15
CA GLY A 175 8.65 -9.68 11.54
C GLY A 175 8.93 -10.74 12.60
N GLU A 176 9.65 -11.82 12.25
CA GLU A 176 9.86 -12.96 13.16
C GLU A 176 10.68 -12.61 14.41
N THR A 177 11.64 -11.71 14.28
CA THR A 177 12.57 -11.37 15.38
C THR A 177 12.68 -9.88 15.68
N GLY A 178 12.15 -9.03 14.81
CA GLY A 178 12.25 -7.57 14.90
C GLY A 178 11.45 -6.92 13.78
N ALA A 179 11.58 -5.60 13.64
CA ALA A 179 10.74 -4.79 12.74
C ALA A 179 11.49 -4.24 11.50
N SER A 180 12.75 -4.62 11.30
CA SER A 180 13.51 -4.21 10.12
C SER A 180 14.59 -5.22 9.74
N ALA A 181 14.99 -5.20 8.47
CA ALA A 181 16.08 -6.03 7.95
C ALA A 181 16.74 -5.35 6.74
N ILE A 182 18.01 -5.67 6.52
CA ILE A 182 18.82 -5.20 5.40
C ILE A 182 19.22 -6.41 4.58
N PHE A 183 18.98 -6.31 3.27
CA PHE A 183 19.35 -7.29 2.27
C PHE A 183 20.25 -6.62 1.22
N ALA A 184 21.04 -7.43 0.53
CA ALA A 184 21.73 -7.04 -0.69
C ALA A 184 21.07 -7.76 -1.86
N LEU A 185 20.73 -7.00 -2.90
CA LEU A 185 20.48 -7.54 -4.22
C LEU A 185 21.81 -7.51 -4.97
N GLU A 186 22.31 -8.68 -5.37
CA GLU A 186 23.61 -8.86 -6.03
C GLU A 186 23.44 -9.79 -7.23
N GLY A 187 23.62 -9.28 -8.45
CA GLY A 187 23.41 -10.05 -9.67
C GLY A 187 22.01 -10.66 -9.79
N GLY A 188 20.99 -9.96 -9.26
CA GLY A 188 19.60 -10.44 -9.21
C GLY A 188 19.29 -11.45 -8.09
N ARG A 189 20.26 -11.78 -7.23
CA ARG A 189 20.07 -12.68 -6.07
C ARG A 189 19.96 -11.88 -4.79
N ILE A 190 19.10 -12.33 -3.89
CA ILE A 190 18.86 -11.66 -2.60
C ILE A 190 19.65 -12.38 -1.52
N ARG A 191 20.40 -11.61 -0.74
CA ARG A 191 21.16 -12.10 0.42
C ARG A 191 20.79 -11.29 1.65
N GLU A 192 20.40 -11.96 2.73
CA GLU A 192 20.21 -11.30 4.02
C GLU A 192 21.57 -10.82 4.56
N VAL A 193 21.67 -9.53 4.84
CA VAL A 193 22.90 -8.90 5.36
C VAL A 193 22.78 -8.70 6.86
N LYS A 194 21.62 -8.18 7.31
CA LYS A 194 21.35 -7.96 8.72
C LYS A 194 19.86 -8.12 9.01
N ARG A 195 19.56 -8.88 10.05
CA ARG A 195 18.23 -8.94 10.65
C ARG A 195 18.25 -8.24 12.00
N HIS A 196 17.45 -7.19 12.15
CA HIS A 196 17.31 -6.53 13.44
C HIS A 196 16.50 -7.42 14.39
N ARG A 197 16.89 -7.40 15.66
CA ARG A 197 16.24 -8.16 16.72
C ARG A 197 15.77 -7.21 17.81
N GLY A 198 14.53 -7.40 18.29
CA GLY A 198 13.97 -6.61 19.37
C GLY A 198 12.58 -6.05 19.05
N ARG A 199 12.21 -4.98 19.75
CA ARG A 199 10.87 -4.36 19.76
C ARG A 199 10.86 -2.95 19.15
N GLU A 200 11.97 -2.58 18.50
CA GLU A 200 12.21 -1.25 17.93
C GLU A 200 11.49 -1.10 16.59
N SER A 201 10.17 -0.97 16.65
CA SER A 201 9.30 -0.80 15.49
C SER A 201 9.00 0.67 15.24
N ILE A 202 9.57 1.20 14.15
CA ILE A 202 9.23 2.55 13.66
C ILE A 202 7.75 2.60 13.25
N GLY A 203 7.18 1.48 12.76
CA GLY A 203 5.75 1.36 12.47
C GLY A 203 4.89 1.55 13.71
N PHE A 204 5.19 0.86 14.82
CA PHE A 204 4.45 1.04 16.08
C PHE A 204 4.67 2.41 16.72
N TYR A 205 5.85 3.02 16.57
CA TYR A 205 6.03 4.42 16.94
C TYR A 205 5.06 5.34 16.19
N PHE A 206 4.95 5.17 14.88
CA PHE A 206 4.08 6.01 14.07
C PHE A 206 2.59 5.72 14.34
N GLY A 207 2.25 4.47 14.68
CA GLY A 207 0.94 4.08 15.22
C GLY A 207 0.61 4.77 16.56
N LEU A 208 1.57 4.83 17.50
CA LEU A 208 1.40 5.56 18.76
C LEU A 208 1.14 7.05 18.52
N VAL A 209 1.91 7.70 17.63
CA VAL A 209 1.67 9.11 17.26
C VAL A 209 0.26 9.28 16.67
N THR A 210 -0.20 8.32 15.88
CA THR A 210 -1.55 8.31 15.28
C THR A 210 -2.63 8.37 16.35
N ASP A 211 -2.56 7.51 17.37
CA ASP A 211 -3.51 7.50 18.48
C ASP A 211 -3.40 8.76 19.36
N LEU A 212 -2.17 9.22 19.61
CA LEU A 212 -1.92 10.43 20.40
C LEU A 212 -2.44 11.70 19.70
N ALA A 213 -2.47 11.73 18.38
CA ALA A 213 -3.01 12.84 17.60
C ALA A 213 -4.54 12.83 17.48
N GLY A 214 -5.23 11.80 17.98
CA GLY A 214 -6.69 11.68 17.93
C GLY A 214 -7.22 10.82 16.79
N PHE A 215 -6.36 10.06 16.11
CA PHE A 215 -6.76 9.09 15.08
C PHE A 215 -6.68 7.65 15.61
N ASP A 216 -6.89 6.67 14.73
CA ASP A 216 -7.00 5.25 15.12
C ASP A 216 -6.06 4.36 14.28
N GLN A 217 -4.96 3.90 14.89
CA GLN A 217 -4.00 3.00 14.23
C GLN A 217 -4.63 1.65 13.84
N ALA A 218 -5.63 1.15 14.57
CA ALA A 218 -6.27 -0.12 14.23
C ALA A 218 -7.01 -0.04 12.89
N LYS A 219 -7.49 1.16 12.51
CA LYS A 219 -8.12 1.43 11.20
C LYS A 219 -7.11 1.74 10.07
N GLY A 220 -5.81 1.70 10.36
CA GLY A 220 -4.75 2.07 9.43
C GLY A 220 -4.83 3.56 9.04
N GLU A 221 -4.90 4.45 10.02
CA GLU A 221 -5.02 5.89 9.82
C GLU A 221 -3.70 6.65 9.90
N GLU A 222 -2.57 5.96 9.92
CA GLU A 222 -1.22 6.54 10.00
C GLU A 222 -0.94 7.52 8.85
N TRP A 223 -1.50 7.27 7.68
CA TRP A 223 -1.39 8.17 6.53
C TRP A 223 -2.05 9.56 6.80
N LYS A 224 -2.94 9.69 7.80
CA LYS A 224 -3.45 10.99 8.28
C LYS A 224 -2.35 11.82 8.93
N ILE A 225 -1.46 11.20 9.70
CA ILE A 225 -0.30 11.89 10.30
C ILE A 225 0.57 12.47 9.19
N MET A 226 0.89 11.66 8.19
CA MET A 226 1.66 12.12 7.03
C MET A 226 0.97 13.29 6.29
N GLY A 227 -0.36 13.23 6.11
CA GLY A 227 -1.13 14.28 5.43
C GLY A 227 -1.35 15.54 6.26
N LEU A 228 -1.37 15.43 7.59
CA LEU A 228 -1.60 16.53 8.52
C LEU A 228 -0.30 17.27 8.88
N ALA A 229 0.84 16.58 8.87
CA ALA A 229 2.14 17.14 9.24
C ALA A 229 2.52 18.46 8.53
N PRO A 230 2.22 18.68 7.23
CA PRO A 230 2.50 19.97 6.57
C PRO A 230 1.77 21.18 7.17
N TYR A 231 0.64 20.96 7.84
CA TYR A 231 -0.15 22.04 8.48
C TYR A 231 0.33 22.35 9.91
N GLY A 232 1.21 21.52 10.46
CA GLY A 232 1.76 21.68 11.80
C GLY A 232 3.06 22.46 11.82
N ARG A 233 3.39 23.00 13.00
CA ARG A 233 4.68 23.60 13.31
C ARG A 233 5.47 22.68 14.22
N THR A 234 6.80 22.75 14.10
CA THR A 234 7.68 22.06 15.04
C THR A 234 7.54 22.69 16.43
N ASP A 235 7.09 21.90 17.40
CA ASP A 235 7.00 22.24 18.81
C ASP A 235 8.14 21.55 19.57
N GLU A 236 9.04 22.35 20.16
CA GLU A 236 10.24 21.85 20.87
C GLU A 236 9.91 20.98 22.08
N ARG A 237 8.78 21.24 22.76
CA ARG A 237 8.35 20.43 23.90
C ARG A 237 7.88 19.06 23.44
N LEU A 238 7.09 18.99 22.36
CA LEU A 238 6.68 17.72 21.77
C LEU A 238 7.87 16.95 21.22
N MET A 239 8.81 17.61 20.53
CA MET A 239 10.06 16.98 20.06
C MET A 239 10.87 16.41 21.22
N ALA A 240 11.05 17.18 22.30
CA ALA A 240 11.77 16.71 23.48
C ALA A 240 11.10 15.48 24.12
N LEU A 241 9.76 15.44 24.19
CA LEU A 241 9.02 14.29 24.69
C LEU A 241 9.15 13.07 23.78
N LEU A 242 8.94 13.22 22.48
CA LEU A 242 9.04 12.11 21.52
C LEU A 242 10.46 11.54 21.44
N ARG A 243 11.50 12.38 21.53
CA ARG A 243 12.91 11.94 21.58
C ARG A 243 13.28 11.17 22.86
N ARG A 244 12.45 11.19 23.90
CA ARG A 244 12.64 10.30 25.07
C ARG A 244 12.23 8.85 24.80
N LEU A 245 11.49 8.59 23.72
CA LEU A 245 11.00 7.25 23.38
C LEU A 245 12.08 6.35 22.77
N TYR A 246 13.14 6.94 22.21
CA TYR A 246 14.19 6.21 21.53
C TYR A 246 15.57 6.81 21.79
N ARG A 247 16.60 6.03 21.47
CA ARG A 247 17.99 6.47 21.37
C ARG A 247 18.59 5.90 20.09
N ILE A 248 19.44 6.70 19.44
CA ILE A 248 20.29 6.26 18.34
C ILE A 248 21.74 6.34 18.81
N GLU A 249 22.43 5.20 18.85
CA GLU A 249 23.87 5.11 19.11
C GLU A 249 24.56 4.52 17.88
N GLY A 250 25.23 5.36 17.10
CA GLY A 250 25.70 4.99 15.75
C GLY A 250 24.51 4.63 14.86
N HIS A 251 24.47 3.37 14.40
CA HIS A 251 23.36 2.83 13.60
C HIS A 251 22.26 2.16 14.43
N LYS A 252 22.47 2.02 15.75
CA LYS A 252 21.58 1.24 16.60
C LYS A 252 20.44 2.10 17.15
N LEU A 253 19.23 1.85 16.66
CA LEU A 253 17.99 2.33 17.26
C LEU A 253 17.64 1.46 18.48
N THR A 254 17.27 2.07 19.61
CA THR A 254 16.79 1.37 20.81
C THR A 254 15.62 2.14 21.42
N PHE A 255 14.53 1.44 21.76
CA PHE A 255 13.38 2.05 22.45
C PHE A 255 13.56 2.01 23.97
N THR A 256 12.95 2.98 24.64
CA THR A 256 13.00 3.14 26.08
C THR A 256 12.16 2.07 26.83
N SER A 257 12.13 2.13 28.16
CA SER A 257 11.34 1.21 28.99
C SER A 257 9.84 1.53 28.92
N ALA A 258 9.01 0.53 29.22
CA ALA A 258 7.55 0.69 29.21
C ALA A 258 7.05 1.81 30.15
N ASP A 259 7.72 2.02 31.29
CA ASP A 259 7.40 3.11 32.23
C ASP A 259 7.59 4.49 31.58
N VAL A 260 8.72 4.69 30.89
CA VAL A 260 8.99 5.96 30.20
C VAL A 260 8.03 6.16 29.03
N VAL A 261 7.67 5.11 28.30
CA VAL A 261 6.66 5.17 27.23
C VAL A 261 5.32 5.67 27.78
N ARG A 262 4.85 5.10 28.90
CA ARG A 262 3.60 5.52 29.55
C ARG A 262 3.68 6.95 30.06
N GLU A 263 4.77 7.32 30.71
CA GLU A 263 5.01 8.66 31.25
C GLU A 263 4.99 9.72 30.13
N VAL A 264 5.74 9.49 29.05
CA VAL A 264 5.80 10.37 27.88
C VAL A 264 4.42 10.49 27.22
N SER A 265 3.73 9.37 27.03
CA SER A 265 2.40 9.35 26.43
C SER A 265 1.41 10.17 27.27
N ALA A 266 1.42 10.01 28.59
CA ALA A 266 0.59 10.80 29.50
C ALA A 266 0.92 12.30 29.44
N GLN A 267 2.20 12.67 29.34
CA GLN A 267 2.62 14.08 29.21
C GLN A 267 2.20 14.69 27.87
N ILE A 268 2.27 13.94 26.77
CA ILE A 268 1.77 14.37 25.46
C ILE A 268 0.24 14.55 25.53
N LEU A 269 -0.48 13.59 26.12
CA LEU A 269 -1.93 13.68 26.27
C LEU A 269 -2.36 14.87 27.14
N ALA A 270 -1.60 15.21 28.18
CA ALA A 270 -1.86 16.38 29.01
C ALA A 270 -1.69 17.72 28.25
N LEU A 271 -1.02 17.70 27.09
CA LEU A 271 -0.85 18.85 26.20
C LEU A 271 -1.83 18.87 25.04
N ARG A 272 -2.67 17.83 24.92
CA ARG A 272 -3.55 17.66 23.77
C ARG A 272 -4.53 18.84 23.66
N PRO A 273 -4.62 19.50 22.50
CA PRO A 273 -5.64 20.51 22.23
C PRO A 273 -7.06 19.93 22.38
N PRO A 274 -8.05 20.69 22.88
CA PRO A 274 -9.40 20.20 23.10
C PRO A 274 -10.10 19.63 21.85
N ASP A 275 -9.79 20.18 20.66
CA ASP A 275 -10.39 19.79 19.37
C ASP A 275 -9.58 18.73 18.60
N ALA A 276 -8.49 18.23 19.19
CA ALA A 276 -7.62 17.25 18.53
C ALA A 276 -8.34 15.94 18.18
N LEU A 277 -9.36 15.54 18.94
CA LEU A 277 -10.16 14.34 18.63
C LEU A 277 -11.06 14.53 17.40
N ASP A 278 -11.45 15.77 17.09
CA ASP A 278 -12.31 16.07 15.95
C ASP A 278 -11.50 16.36 14.68
N ARG A 279 -10.33 17.01 14.81
CA ARG A 279 -9.55 17.55 13.69
C ARG A 279 -8.17 16.94 13.52
N GLY A 280 -7.71 16.17 14.49
CA GLY A 280 -6.31 15.78 14.62
C GLY A 280 -5.45 16.86 15.27
N TRP A 281 -4.21 16.51 15.61
CA TRP A 281 -3.22 17.44 16.18
C TRP A 281 -2.06 17.67 15.22
N ALA A 282 -2.08 18.79 14.49
CA ALA A 282 -1.12 19.05 13.42
C ALA A 282 0.32 19.21 13.90
N ASP A 283 0.56 19.94 15.00
CA ASP A 283 1.92 20.10 15.55
C ASP A 283 2.51 18.75 16.02
N LEU A 284 1.70 17.91 16.67
CA LEU A 284 2.13 16.55 17.01
C LEU A 284 2.40 15.70 15.77
N ALA A 285 1.57 15.82 14.72
CA ALA A 285 1.80 15.13 13.46
C ALA A 285 3.10 15.57 12.79
N ARG A 286 3.41 16.88 12.84
CA ARG A 286 4.66 17.43 12.35
C ARG A 286 5.87 16.88 13.11
N CYS A 287 5.86 17.01 14.44
CA CYS A 287 6.95 16.50 15.28
C CYS A 287 7.11 14.98 15.16
N GLY A 288 5.99 14.24 15.08
CA GLY A 288 6.01 12.79 14.90
C GLY A 288 6.60 12.35 13.55
N GLN A 289 6.29 13.07 12.47
CA GLN A 289 6.89 12.83 11.15
C GLN A 289 8.39 13.16 11.14
N ASP A 290 8.82 14.22 11.83
CA ASP A 290 10.23 14.60 11.92
C ASP A 290 11.04 13.56 12.72
N VAL A 291 10.51 13.06 13.83
CA VAL A 291 11.12 11.96 14.61
C VAL A 291 11.11 10.63 13.83
N PHE A 292 10.04 10.32 13.09
CA PHE A 292 10.02 9.18 12.16
C PHE A 292 11.19 9.29 11.17
N ALA A 293 11.42 10.48 10.61
CA ALA A 293 12.53 10.70 9.70
C ALA A 293 13.89 10.47 10.38
N GLU A 294 14.10 10.96 11.60
CA GLU A 294 15.34 10.71 12.37
C GLU A 294 15.65 9.22 12.54
N MET A 295 14.63 8.41 12.87
CA MET A 295 14.79 6.96 13.02
C MET A 295 15.04 6.26 11.69
N MET A 296 14.36 6.68 10.61
CA MET A 296 14.62 6.16 9.27
C MET A 296 16.03 6.49 8.78
N GLU A 297 16.54 7.69 9.07
CA GLU A 297 17.92 8.06 8.71
C GLU A 297 18.98 7.16 9.34
N ALA A 298 18.77 6.71 10.58
CA ALA A 298 19.68 5.75 11.21
C ALA A 298 19.73 4.41 10.44
N LEU A 299 18.58 3.90 10.01
CA LEU A 299 18.48 2.66 9.24
C LEU A 299 19.01 2.81 7.81
N LEU A 300 18.77 3.96 7.17
CA LEU A 300 19.30 4.26 5.83
C LEU A 300 20.84 4.36 5.86
N SER A 301 21.38 5.06 6.86
CA SER A 301 22.82 5.17 7.05
C SER A 301 23.46 3.80 7.28
N GLU A 302 22.80 2.92 8.03
CA GLU A 302 23.29 1.56 8.22
C GLU A 302 23.22 0.71 6.94
N ALA A 303 22.12 0.79 6.20
CA ALA A 303 21.98 0.09 4.94
C ALA A 303 23.07 0.50 3.94
N ALA A 304 23.37 1.80 3.85
CA ALA A 304 24.46 2.31 3.02
C ALA A 304 25.84 1.83 3.48
N ALA A 305 26.08 1.75 4.79
CA ALA A 305 27.35 1.29 5.34
C ALA A 305 27.57 -0.21 5.11
N LEU A 306 26.51 -1.03 5.21
CA LEU A 306 26.59 -2.48 5.06
C LEU A 306 26.50 -2.95 3.60
N VAL A 307 25.79 -2.20 2.76
CA VAL A 307 25.62 -2.49 1.33
C VAL A 307 25.82 -1.20 0.52
N PRO A 308 27.07 -0.79 0.26
CA PRO A 308 27.33 0.39 -0.55
C PRO A 308 26.77 0.24 -1.96
N SER A 309 25.76 1.03 -2.31
CA SER A 309 25.13 1.02 -3.63
C SER A 309 24.48 2.38 -3.92
N PRO A 310 24.48 2.86 -5.18
CA PRO A 310 23.69 4.03 -5.55
C PRO A 310 22.18 3.73 -5.61
N ASN A 311 21.79 2.45 -5.60
CA ASN A 311 20.41 2.01 -5.71
C ASN A 311 19.90 1.52 -4.34
N LEU A 312 18.78 2.09 -3.90
CA LEU A 312 18.03 1.64 -2.73
C LEU A 312 16.69 1.04 -3.16
N VAL A 313 16.40 -0.15 -2.67
CA VAL A 313 15.06 -0.73 -2.64
C VAL A 313 14.52 -0.58 -1.22
N LEU A 314 13.32 -0.04 -1.06
CA LEU A 314 12.68 0.17 0.23
C LEU A 314 11.29 -0.48 0.24
N SER A 315 11.01 -1.29 1.26
CA SER A 315 9.71 -1.97 1.45
C SER A 315 9.38 -2.15 2.93
N GLY A 316 8.26 -2.80 3.24
CA GLY A 316 7.64 -2.87 4.56
C GLY A 316 6.62 -1.73 4.76
N GLY A 317 5.75 -1.84 5.77
CA GLY A 317 4.67 -0.88 5.99
C GLY A 317 5.14 0.58 6.11
N CYS A 318 6.34 0.83 6.62
CA CYS A 318 6.89 2.19 6.75
C CYS A 318 7.26 2.81 5.39
N ALA A 319 7.49 2.00 4.35
CA ALA A 319 7.74 2.46 2.99
C ALA A 319 6.50 3.08 2.33
N LEU A 320 5.31 2.99 2.95
CA LEU A 320 4.12 3.74 2.53
C LEU A 320 4.20 5.25 2.86
N ASN A 321 5.21 5.68 3.63
CA ASN A 321 5.44 7.09 3.96
C ASN A 321 6.03 7.85 2.75
N SER A 322 5.17 8.18 1.80
CA SER A 322 5.55 8.89 0.57
C SER A 322 6.21 10.25 0.83
N SER A 323 5.89 10.91 1.95
CA SER A 323 6.50 12.18 2.33
C SER A 323 8.00 12.03 2.66
N PHE A 324 8.36 10.93 3.33
CA PHE A 324 9.76 10.62 3.63
C PHE A 324 10.49 10.09 2.40
N ASN A 325 9.87 9.19 1.62
CA ASN A 325 10.51 8.57 0.45
C ASN A 325 11.06 9.59 -0.55
N GLY A 326 10.34 10.70 -0.76
CA GLY A 326 10.76 11.80 -1.64
C GLY A 326 12.04 12.52 -1.21
N ARG A 327 12.47 12.35 0.04
CA ARG A 327 13.62 13.04 0.64
C ARG A 327 14.90 12.20 0.64
N ILE A 328 14.82 10.91 0.30
CA ILE A 328 15.93 9.96 0.43
C ILE A 328 17.01 10.20 -0.63
N ILE A 329 16.61 10.57 -1.86
CA ILE A 329 17.54 10.74 -2.98
C ILE A 329 18.59 11.79 -2.64
N GLY A 330 19.85 11.47 -2.91
CA GLY A 330 21.02 12.29 -2.59
C GLY A 330 21.53 12.10 -1.16
N ARG A 331 20.87 11.30 -0.32
CA ARG A 331 21.35 10.95 1.04
C ARG A 331 22.10 9.63 1.02
N HIS A 332 23.13 9.52 1.86
CA HIS A 332 23.92 8.29 2.06
C HIS A 332 24.46 7.62 0.78
N GLY A 333 24.62 8.39 -0.31
CA GLY A 333 25.07 7.88 -1.60
C GLY A 333 23.98 7.29 -2.49
N PHE A 334 22.71 7.29 -2.06
CA PHE A 334 21.59 6.78 -2.86
C PHE A 334 21.18 7.79 -3.95
N GLY A 335 21.48 7.47 -5.20
CA GLY A 335 21.04 8.23 -6.38
C GLY A 335 19.69 7.78 -6.91
N HIS A 336 19.30 6.54 -6.65
CA HIS A 336 18.05 5.94 -7.11
C HIS A 336 17.35 5.21 -5.98
N VAL A 337 16.03 5.40 -5.89
CA VAL A 337 15.19 4.78 -4.86
C VAL A 337 14.00 4.12 -5.55
N PHE A 338 13.73 2.86 -5.22
CA PHE A 338 12.57 2.11 -5.68
C PHE A 338 11.74 1.65 -4.48
N VAL A 339 10.43 1.88 -4.55
CA VAL A 339 9.43 1.33 -3.62
C VAL A 339 8.36 0.67 -4.50
N PRO A 340 7.99 -0.59 -4.25
CA PRO A 340 6.99 -1.27 -5.08
C PRO A 340 5.58 -0.71 -4.84
N SER A 341 4.58 -1.11 -5.63
CA SER A 341 3.21 -0.59 -5.53
C SER A 341 2.49 -1.02 -4.26
N ALA A 342 2.83 -2.20 -3.73
CA ALA A 342 2.26 -2.80 -2.51
C ALA A 342 3.37 -3.13 -1.48
N PRO A 343 4.09 -2.13 -0.94
CA PRO A 343 5.26 -2.40 -0.10
C PRO A 343 4.91 -2.93 1.30
N ALA A 344 3.63 -2.90 1.68
CA ALA A 344 3.15 -3.45 2.94
C ALA A 344 2.91 -4.97 2.82
N ASP A 345 2.27 -5.54 3.84
CA ASP A 345 2.07 -6.99 3.98
C ASP A 345 1.37 -7.66 2.80
N ASP A 346 0.53 -6.94 2.07
CA ASP A 346 -0.12 -7.45 0.87
C ASP A 346 0.90 -7.90 -0.18
N GLY A 347 1.98 -7.15 -0.37
CA GLY A 347 3.09 -7.49 -1.28
C GLY A 347 3.77 -8.83 -0.99
N ASN A 348 3.71 -9.31 0.25
CA ASN A 348 4.32 -10.59 0.63
C ASN A 348 3.71 -11.79 -0.08
N ALA A 349 2.47 -11.69 -0.59
CA ALA A 349 1.88 -12.76 -1.38
C ALA A 349 2.73 -13.06 -2.64
N ILE A 350 3.15 -12.01 -3.36
CA ILE A 350 4.04 -12.16 -4.52
C ILE A 350 5.43 -12.63 -4.07
N GLY A 351 5.98 -12.01 -3.02
CA GLY A 351 7.30 -12.34 -2.49
C GLY A 351 7.45 -13.82 -2.10
N ALA A 352 6.50 -14.35 -1.34
CA ALA A 352 6.50 -15.76 -0.93
C ALA A 352 6.40 -16.71 -2.14
N ALA A 353 5.55 -16.39 -3.12
CA ALA A 353 5.42 -17.21 -4.32
C ALA A 353 6.70 -17.20 -5.18
N TRP A 354 7.31 -16.03 -5.39
CA TRP A 354 8.58 -15.95 -6.12
C TRP A 354 9.72 -16.66 -5.39
N LEU A 355 9.77 -16.62 -4.05
CA LEU A 355 10.78 -17.37 -3.30
C LEU A 355 10.61 -18.89 -3.50
N SER A 356 9.38 -19.39 -3.44
CA SER A 356 9.08 -20.81 -3.69
C SER A 356 9.42 -21.21 -5.12
N HIS A 357 9.10 -20.35 -6.10
CA HIS A 357 9.39 -20.53 -7.51
C HIS A 357 10.91 -20.54 -7.77
N ALA A 358 11.65 -19.57 -7.25
CA ALA A 358 13.11 -19.48 -7.39
C ALA A 358 13.83 -20.69 -6.76
N GLN A 359 13.32 -21.19 -5.63
CA GLN A 359 13.86 -22.41 -5.01
C GLN A 359 13.62 -23.66 -5.86
N ALA A 360 12.48 -23.74 -6.55
CA ALA A 360 12.18 -24.85 -7.46
C ALA A 360 12.92 -24.72 -8.82
N ASN A 361 13.29 -23.50 -9.21
CA ASN A 361 13.93 -23.18 -10.48
C ASN A 361 15.22 -22.38 -10.25
N PRO A 362 16.36 -23.02 -9.91
CA PRO A 362 17.61 -22.31 -9.56
C PRO A 362 18.17 -21.40 -10.66
N ASP A 363 17.84 -21.69 -11.92
CA ASP A 363 18.24 -20.91 -13.10
C ASP A 363 17.29 -19.75 -13.41
N TRP A 364 16.14 -19.69 -12.74
CA TRP A 364 15.19 -18.59 -12.91
C TRP A 364 15.85 -17.24 -12.61
N ARG A 365 15.40 -16.24 -13.35
CA ARG A 365 15.76 -14.84 -13.15
C ARG A 365 14.46 -14.07 -13.07
N ALA A 366 14.37 -13.21 -12.06
CA ALA A 366 13.24 -12.34 -11.89
C ALA A 366 12.94 -11.53 -13.15
N PRO A 367 11.66 -11.18 -13.40
CA PRO A 367 11.29 -10.25 -14.46
C PRO A 367 12.08 -8.95 -14.38
N LYS A 368 12.47 -8.39 -15.53
CA LYS A 368 13.18 -7.11 -15.57
C LYS A 368 12.20 -5.95 -15.54
N GLY A 369 12.48 -4.95 -14.70
CA GLY A 369 11.79 -3.67 -14.68
C GLY A 369 10.69 -3.59 -13.61
N PRO A 370 10.12 -2.39 -13.40
CA PRO A 370 9.03 -2.20 -12.46
C PRO A 370 7.85 -3.12 -12.81
N LEU A 371 7.47 -4.01 -11.88
CA LEU A 371 6.30 -4.88 -12.05
C LEU A 371 5.03 -4.02 -12.20
N SER A 372 4.23 -4.29 -13.24
CA SER A 372 2.93 -3.62 -13.41
C SER A 372 2.05 -3.75 -12.16
N PRO A 373 1.42 -2.67 -11.67
CA PRO A 373 0.52 -2.76 -10.53
C PRO A 373 -0.84 -3.36 -10.93
N TYR A 374 -1.16 -3.48 -12.22
CA TYR A 374 -2.48 -3.86 -12.72
C TYR A 374 -2.68 -5.39 -12.72
N LEU A 375 -2.63 -5.98 -11.52
CA LEU A 375 -2.63 -7.43 -11.28
C LEU A 375 -3.95 -7.96 -10.70
N GLY A 376 -4.86 -7.08 -10.30
CA GLY A 376 -6.13 -7.44 -9.67
C GLY A 376 -7.21 -7.87 -10.67
N SER A 377 -8.44 -7.90 -10.18
CA SER A 377 -9.62 -8.29 -10.98
C SER A 377 -10.03 -7.21 -11.98
N SER A 378 -10.52 -7.64 -13.15
CA SER A 378 -11.30 -6.79 -14.04
C SER A 378 -12.74 -6.66 -13.52
N VAL A 379 -13.40 -5.56 -13.86
CA VAL A 379 -14.83 -5.34 -13.55
C VAL A 379 -15.68 -5.89 -14.69
N SER A 380 -16.75 -6.63 -14.36
CA SER A 380 -17.72 -7.10 -15.35
C SER A 380 -18.60 -5.95 -15.85
N THR A 381 -18.83 -5.86 -17.16
CA THR A 381 -19.76 -4.89 -17.77
C THR A 381 -21.19 -5.41 -17.88
N GLU A 382 -21.43 -6.68 -17.54
CA GLU A 382 -22.77 -7.29 -17.58
C GLU A 382 -23.84 -6.48 -16.84
N PRO A 383 -23.58 -5.87 -15.66
CA PRO A 383 -24.57 -5.01 -15.01
C PRO A 383 -24.97 -3.80 -15.85
N LEU A 384 -24.04 -3.21 -16.59
CA LEU A 384 -24.29 -2.04 -17.46
C LEU A 384 -25.09 -2.45 -18.70
N GLU A 385 -24.78 -3.61 -19.28
CA GLU A 385 -25.55 -4.19 -20.38
C GLU A 385 -27.02 -4.40 -19.98
N ARG A 386 -27.27 -4.92 -18.76
CA ARG A 386 -28.64 -5.06 -18.23
C ARG A 386 -29.32 -3.73 -17.94
N MET A 387 -28.56 -2.69 -17.56
CA MET A 387 -29.09 -1.34 -17.30
C MET A 387 -29.47 -0.59 -18.58
N GLN A 388 -28.81 -0.89 -19.70
CA GLN A 388 -28.97 -0.14 -20.95
C GLN A 388 -30.44 -0.05 -21.43
N ALA A 389 -31.25 -1.08 -21.14
CA ALA A 389 -32.64 -1.12 -21.54
C ALA A 389 -33.55 -0.08 -20.85
N TRP A 390 -33.14 0.49 -19.71
CA TRP A 390 -34.01 1.34 -18.89
C TRP A 390 -33.33 2.56 -18.26
N GLU A 391 -32.00 2.67 -18.32
CA GLU A 391 -31.27 3.87 -17.89
C GLU A 391 -30.88 4.72 -19.12
N PRO A 392 -31.68 5.74 -19.50
CA PRO A 392 -31.47 6.51 -20.73
C PRO A 392 -30.19 7.35 -20.74
N ARG A 393 -29.57 7.57 -19.57
CA ARG A 393 -28.29 8.30 -19.47
C ARG A 393 -27.08 7.39 -19.67
N LEU A 394 -27.26 6.07 -19.66
CA LEU A 394 -26.21 5.10 -19.91
C LEU A 394 -26.01 4.92 -21.40
N ARG A 395 -24.78 5.10 -21.86
CA ARG A 395 -24.41 4.87 -23.27
C ARG A 395 -23.08 4.14 -23.38
N LYS A 396 -22.95 3.31 -24.40
CA LYS A 396 -21.69 2.71 -24.81
C LYS A 396 -21.02 3.61 -25.85
N LEU A 397 -19.80 4.03 -25.58
CA LEU A 397 -18.99 4.84 -26.49
C LEU A 397 -18.14 3.94 -27.39
N ALA A 398 -17.68 4.47 -28.53
CA ALA A 398 -16.57 3.84 -29.22
C ALA A 398 -15.29 3.96 -28.38
N SER A 399 -14.38 2.99 -28.48
CA SER A 399 -13.20 2.91 -27.61
C SER A 399 -12.29 4.15 -27.72
N ASP A 400 -12.17 4.70 -28.92
CA ASP A 400 -11.41 5.92 -29.24
C ASP A 400 -12.11 7.22 -28.79
N GLU A 401 -13.40 7.17 -28.50
CA GLU A 401 -14.18 8.32 -27.98
C GLU A 401 -14.11 8.45 -26.45
N VAL A 402 -13.79 7.36 -25.72
CA VAL A 402 -13.83 7.34 -24.25
C VAL A 402 -12.94 8.45 -23.66
N ALA A 403 -11.67 8.52 -24.09
CA ALA A 403 -10.72 9.49 -23.58
C ALA A 403 -11.10 10.94 -23.94
N PRO A 404 -11.37 11.31 -25.21
CA PRO A 404 -11.82 12.65 -25.58
C PRO A 404 -13.10 13.12 -24.86
N VAL A 405 -14.12 12.26 -24.78
CA VAL A 405 -15.39 12.60 -24.11
C VAL A 405 -15.16 12.81 -22.62
N THR A 406 -14.40 11.93 -21.97
CA THR A 406 -14.09 12.04 -20.54
C THR A 406 -13.24 13.28 -20.25
N ALA A 407 -12.24 13.57 -21.08
CA ALA A 407 -11.42 14.77 -20.96
C ALA A 407 -12.27 16.05 -21.05
N LYS A 408 -13.23 16.10 -21.98
CA LYS A 408 -14.18 17.20 -22.07
C LYS A 408 -15.00 17.36 -20.80
N LEU A 409 -15.55 16.28 -20.25
CA LEU A 409 -16.30 16.31 -18.97
C LEU A 409 -15.43 16.86 -17.83
N LEU A 410 -14.14 16.50 -17.77
CA LEU A 410 -13.21 17.08 -16.78
C LEU A 410 -13.09 18.60 -16.96
N THR A 411 -12.93 19.09 -18.19
CA THR A 411 -12.85 20.55 -18.44
C THR A 411 -14.13 21.31 -18.08
N GLU A 412 -15.27 20.62 -18.02
CA GLU A 412 -16.56 21.14 -17.54
C GLU A 412 -16.69 21.11 -16.00
N GLY A 413 -15.63 20.72 -15.29
CA GLY A 413 -15.58 20.66 -13.83
C GLY A 413 -16.26 19.43 -13.22
N LYS A 414 -16.54 18.40 -14.03
CA LYS A 414 -17.23 17.17 -13.59
C LYS A 414 -16.32 16.28 -12.75
N LEU A 415 -16.86 15.70 -11.69
CA LEU A 415 -16.24 14.63 -10.91
C LEU A 415 -16.57 13.27 -11.52
N ILE A 416 -15.55 12.53 -11.93
CA ILE A 416 -15.74 11.31 -12.72
C ILE A 416 -15.21 10.10 -11.96
N GLY A 417 -16.07 9.10 -11.78
CA GLY A 417 -15.64 7.75 -11.43
C GLY A 417 -15.06 7.07 -12.67
N TRP A 418 -13.82 6.58 -12.59
CA TRP A 418 -13.06 6.01 -13.69
C TRP A 418 -12.61 4.59 -13.36
N VAL A 419 -13.17 3.62 -14.09
CA VAL A 419 -12.94 2.19 -13.89
C VAL A 419 -12.50 1.57 -15.22
N GLN A 420 -11.26 1.10 -15.29
CA GLN A 420 -10.69 0.52 -16.51
C GLN A 420 -9.89 -0.74 -16.19
N SER A 421 -9.99 -1.74 -17.05
CA SER A 421 -9.13 -2.93 -17.06
C SER A 421 -8.95 -3.57 -15.68
N ARG A 422 -7.78 -4.17 -15.41
CA ARG A 422 -7.46 -4.83 -14.14
C ARG A 422 -7.20 -3.83 -13.02
N ALA A 423 -7.68 -4.12 -11.83
CA ALA A 423 -7.43 -3.29 -10.64
C ALA A 423 -5.94 -3.25 -10.26
N GLU A 424 -5.55 -2.17 -9.61
CA GLU A 424 -4.24 -1.96 -9.01
C GLU A 424 -4.03 -2.85 -7.78
N PHE A 425 -2.79 -3.35 -7.63
CA PHE A 425 -2.30 -4.05 -6.46
C PHE A 425 -1.49 -3.10 -5.57
N GLY A 426 -1.91 -3.00 -4.30
CA GLY A 426 -1.44 -1.99 -3.35
C GLY A 426 -2.53 -0.98 -2.96
N PRO A 427 -2.20 0.00 -2.11
CA PRO A 427 -3.19 0.88 -1.47
C PRO A 427 -3.53 2.15 -2.28
N ARG A 428 -2.94 2.32 -3.47
CA ARG A 428 -3.10 3.52 -4.30
C ARG A 428 -3.94 3.19 -5.53
N ALA A 429 -4.87 4.08 -5.87
CA ALA A 429 -5.49 4.06 -7.20
C ALA A 429 -4.57 4.76 -8.18
N LEU A 430 -4.22 4.06 -9.24
CA LEU A 430 -3.23 4.43 -10.25
C LEU A 430 -3.89 4.50 -11.63
N GLY A 431 -5.12 4.97 -11.69
CA GLY A 431 -5.82 5.24 -12.95
C GLY A 431 -6.70 4.11 -13.47
N ASN A 432 -6.91 3.03 -12.71
CA ASN A 432 -7.84 1.95 -13.08
C ASN A 432 -9.03 1.84 -12.13
N ARG A 433 -8.92 2.28 -10.88
CA ARG A 433 -10.04 2.39 -9.92
C ARG A 433 -10.01 3.75 -9.23
N SER A 434 -10.23 4.81 -10.01
CA SER A 434 -9.97 6.18 -9.60
C SER A 434 -11.23 7.05 -9.60
N ILE A 435 -11.28 8.05 -8.73
CA ILE A 435 -12.07 9.25 -8.95
C ILE A 435 -11.10 10.32 -9.47
N ILE A 436 -11.47 10.93 -10.58
CA ILE A 436 -10.65 11.92 -11.28
C ILE A 436 -11.38 13.26 -11.38
N ALA A 437 -10.60 14.34 -11.40
CA ALA A 437 -11.10 15.71 -11.50
C ALA A 437 -10.10 16.64 -12.17
N ASP A 438 -10.58 17.79 -12.63
CA ASP A 438 -9.74 18.89 -13.12
C ASP A 438 -8.89 19.48 -11.98
N PRO A 439 -7.56 19.52 -12.11
CA PRO A 439 -6.70 20.02 -11.03
C PRO A 439 -6.54 21.55 -11.01
N ARG A 440 -7.03 22.27 -12.03
CA ARG A 440 -6.79 23.71 -12.21
C ARG A 440 -7.60 24.60 -11.25
N PRO A 441 -8.87 24.31 -10.93
CA PRO A 441 -9.62 25.10 -9.95
C PRO A 441 -9.12 24.85 -8.53
N ALA A 442 -8.81 25.92 -7.78
CA ALA A 442 -8.33 25.79 -6.40
C ALA A 442 -9.35 25.12 -5.46
N ASN A 443 -10.64 25.34 -5.69
CA ASN A 443 -11.73 24.77 -4.91
C ASN A 443 -12.08 23.31 -5.27
N ALA A 444 -11.40 22.68 -6.25
CA ALA A 444 -11.67 21.30 -6.62
C ALA A 444 -11.45 20.34 -5.43
N LYS A 445 -10.48 20.65 -4.55
CA LYS A 445 -10.24 19.90 -3.30
C LYS A 445 -11.48 19.92 -2.40
N ASP A 446 -12.04 21.12 -2.19
CA ASP A 446 -13.16 21.34 -1.29
C ASP A 446 -14.42 20.66 -1.81
N ILE A 447 -14.68 20.78 -3.12
CA ILE A 447 -15.81 20.13 -3.77
C ILE A 447 -15.71 18.61 -3.61
N LEU A 448 -14.55 18.02 -3.85
CA LEU A 448 -14.39 16.55 -3.78
C LEU A 448 -14.45 16.02 -2.34
N ASN A 449 -13.86 16.74 -1.38
CA ASN A 449 -13.95 16.40 0.03
C ASN A 449 -15.40 16.53 0.56
N ALA A 450 -16.14 17.57 0.18
CA ALA A 450 -17.49 17.81 0.66
C ALA A 450 -18.56 16.93 -0.01
N LYS A 451 -18.45 16.70 -1.32
CA LYS A 451 -19.52 16.05 -2.11
C LYS A 451 -19.35 14.54 -2.29
N VAL A 452 -18.12 14.03 -2.22
CA VAL A 452 -17.86 12.61 -2.55
C VAL A 452 -17.20 11.88 -1.40
N LYS A 453 -16.17 12.49 -0.80
CA LYS A 453 -15.32 11.78 0.15
C LYS A 453 -15.77 11.87 1.61
N TYR A 454 -16.50 12.93 1.96
CA TYR A 454 -16.99 13.20 3.31
C TYR A 454 -15.88 13.04 4.37
N ARG A 455 -14.71 13.63 4.08
CA ARG A 455 -13.48 13.47 4.88
C ARG A 455 -12.80 14.81 5.17
N GLU A 456 -11.79 14.79 6.03
CA GLU A 456 -11.09 15.96 6.56
C GLU A 456 -10.43 16.81 5.46
N ALA A 457 -10.50 18.15 5.60
CA ALA A 457 -10.06 19.10 4.57
C ALA A 457 -8.54 19.05 4.28
N PHE A 458 -7.72 18.67 5.28
CA PHE A 458 -6.26 18.61 5.14
C PHE A 458 -5.77 17.50 4.21
N ARG A 459 -6.62 16.52 3.85
CA ARG A 459 -6.18 15.37 3.06
C ARG A 459 -5.80 15.80 1.64
N PRO A 460 -4.54 15.62 1.23
CA PRO A 460 -4.13 15.99 -0.12
C PRO A 460 -4.72 15.04 -1.18
N PHE A 461 -4.76 15.54 -2.40
CA PHE A 461 -4.99 14.76 -3.62
C PHE A 461 -3.72 14.65 -4.43
N ALA A 462 -3.62 13.59 -5.23
CA ALA A 462 -2.41 13.25 -5.95
C ALA A 462 -2.49 13.68 -7.42
N PRO A 463 -1.41 14.23 -7.99
CA PRO A 463 -1.29 14.45 -9.42
C PRO A 463 -0.97 13.14 -10.17
N SER A 464 -1.71 12.86 -11.24
CA SER A 464 -1.28 11.96 -12.31
C SER A 464 -0.81 12.78 -13.50
N ILE A 465 0.43 12.58 -13.96
CA ILE A 465 1.06 13.37 -15.04
C ILE A 465 1.51 12.46 -16.19
N LEU A 466 1.48 12.99 -17.42
CA LEU A 466 2.22 12.39 -18.54
C LEU A 466 3.72 12.41 -18.23
N ALA A 467 4.37 11.24 -18.18
CA ALA A 467 5.75 11.11 -17.72
C ALA A 467 6.73 11.97 -18.56
N GLU A 468 6.47 12.08 -19.87
CA GLU A 468 7.24 12.90 -20.81
C GLU A 468 7.25 14.40 -20.48
N HIS A 469 6.29 14.89 -19.68
CA HIS A 469 6.22 16.28 -19.22
C HIS A 469 6.67 16.46 -17.77
N ALA A 470 6.91 15.39 -17.01
CA ALA A 470 7.06 15.48 -15.57
C ALA A 470 8.30 16.27 -15.11
N ALA A 471 9.40 16.20 -15.87
CA ALA A 471 10.62 16.95 -15.61
C ALA A 471 10.42 18.48 -15.73
N ASP A 472 9.42 18.93 -16.47
CA ASP A 472 9.10 20.36 -16.59
C ASP A 472 8.35 20.89 -15.37
N TRP A 473 7.65 20.01 -14.64
CA TRP A 473 6.76 20.39 -13.54
C TRP A 473 7.36 20.17 -12.14
N PHE A 474 8.29 19.23 -11.99
CA PHE A 474 8.89 18.87 -10.71
C PHE A 474 10.38 19.17 -10.66
N GLU A 475 10.87 19.54 -9.48
CA GLU A 475 12.29 19.68 -9.19
C GLU A 475 12.94 18.30 -9.07
N ALA A 476 14.15 18.14 -9.62
CA ALA A 476 14.94 16.90 -9.58
C ALA A 476 14.10 15.64 -9.88
N TYR A 477 13.26 15.72 -10.93
CA TYR A 477 12.27 14.70 -11.25
C TYR A 477 12.86 13.29 -11.27
N GLN A 478 12.13 12.37 -10.65
CA GLN A 478 12.34 10.94 -10.72
C GLN A 478 11.03 10.28 -11.08
N ASP A 479 11.12 9.23 -11.90
CA ASP A 479 9.98 8.40 -12.22
C ASP A 479 9.34 7.84 -10.94
N ALA A 480 8.02 7.97 -10.86
CA ALA A 480 7.21 7.64 -9.68
C ALA A 480 5.88 7.02 -10.14
N PRO A 481 5.88 5.74 -10.56
CA PRO A 481 4.70 5.13 -11.17
C PRO A 481 3.58 4.81 -10.16
N TYR A 482 3.85 4.80 -8.86
CA TYR A 482 2.97 4.19 -7.86
C TYR A 482 2.45 5.15 -6.79
N MET A 483 2.63 6.47 -6.94
CA MET A 483 2.35 7.44 -5.87
C MET A 483 3.10 7.10 -4.59
N GLU A 484 4.31 6.55 -4.73
CA GLU A 484 5.12 6.06 -3.63
C GLU A 484 6.03 7.13 -3.04
N ARG A 485 6.12 8.31 -3.67
CA ARG A 485 6.89 9.46 -3.16
C ARG A 485 6.21 10.80 -3.45
N THR A 486 6.51 11.80 -2.63
CA THR A 486 6.23 13.19 -2.95
C THR A 486 7.43 13.83 -3.65
N LEU A 487 7.17 14.68 -4.64
CA LEU A 487 8.18 15.51 -5.28
C LEU A 487 7.83 16.98 -5.10
N VAL A 488 8.83 17.86 -5.16
CA VAL A 488 8.63 19.31 -5.04
C VAL A 488 8.21 19.85 -6.40
N TRP A 489 7.09 20.58 -6.45
CA TRP A 489 6.68 21.28 -7.66
C TRP A 489 7.62 22.45 -7.94
N LYS A 490 7.99 22.69 -9.19
CA LYS A 490 8.67 23.94 -9.54
C LYS A 490 7.73 25.11 -9.28
N GLU A 491 8.25 26.16 -8.65
CA GLU A 491 7.44 27.33 -8.24
C GLU A 491 6.60 27.91 -9.37
N ALA A 492 7.19 28.03 -10.57
CA ALA A 492 6.55 28.62 -11.75
C ALA A 492 5.25 27.91 -12.19
N VAL A 493 5.09 26.61 -11.92
CA VAL A 493 3.95 25.83 -12.43
C VAL A 493 2.86 25.54 -11.39
N ARG A 494 3.14 25.76 -10.09
CA ARG A 494 2.22 25.40 -8.99
C ARG A 494 0.82 25.99 -9.16
N HIS A 495 0.75 27.24 -9.62
CA HIS A 495 -0.51 27.98 -9.79
C HIS A 495 -1.40 27.44 -10.91
N HIS A 496 -0.87 26.60 -11.82
CA HIS A 496 -1.68 25.97 -12.86
C HIS A 496 -2.50 24.78 -12.33
N VAL A 497 -2.10 24.15 -11.23
CA VAL A 497 -2.70 22.92 -10.69
C VAL A 497 -2.90 22.94 -9.17
N PRO A 498 -3.46 24.02 -8.60
CA PRO A 498 -3.54 24.23 -7.15
C PRO A 498 -4.26 23.09 -6.40
N ALA A 499 -5.13 22.33 -7.06
CA ALA A 499 -5.87 21.23 -6.44
C ALA A 499 -5.01 20.00 -6.08
N VAL A 500 -3.79 19.90 -6.61
CA VAL A 500 -2.86 18.78 -6.38
C VAL A 500 -1.50 19.21 -5.82
N VAL A 501 -1.35 20.50 -5.51
CA VAL A 501 -0.20 21.04 -4.76
C VAL A 501 -0.51 20.94 -3.26
N HIS A 502 0.35 20.29 -2.50
CA HIS A 502 0.25 20.21 -1.04
C HIS A 502 0.62 21.53 -0.38
N GLU A 503 0.29 21.68 0.90
CA GLU A 503 0.60 22.88 1.71
C GLU A 503 2.10 23.21 1.71
N ASP A 504 2.97 22.20 1.72
CA ASP A 504 4.43 22.35 1.69
C ASP A 504 5.03 22.48 0.28
N GLY A 505 4.20 22.69 -0.75
CA GLY A 505 4.64 22.82 -2.14
C GLY A 505 5.04 21.51 -2.80
N THR A 506 4.74 20.36 -2.19
CA THR A 506 4.98 19.03 -2.78
C THR A 506 3.74 18.46 -3.47
N GLY A 507 3.89 17.37 -4.22
CA GLY A 507 2.79 16.58 -4.79
C GLY A 507 3.14 15.11 -4.80
N ARG A 508 2.20 14.24 -4.40
CA ARG A 508 2.42 12.79 -4.43
C ARG A 508 2.19 12.22 -5.82
N LEU A 509 3.26 12.10 -6.59
CA LEU A 509 3.20 11.93 -8.04
C LEU A 509 2.86 10.51 -8.49
N GLN A 510 1.96 10.40 -9.47
CA GLN A 510 1.91 9.28 -10.40
C GLN A 510 2.39 9.74 -11.78
N SER A 511 3.44 9.10 -12.29
CA SER A 511 3.90 9.26 -13.67
C SER A 511 3.29 8.17 -14.55
N VAL A 512 2.71 8.59 -15.68
CA VAL A 512 1.92 7.74 -16.57
C VAL A 512 2.56 7.74 -17.95
N THR A 513 2.88 6.55 -18.45
CA THR A 513 3.34 6.35 -19.84
C THR A 513 2.32 5.53 -20.62
N ALA A 514 2.38 5.64 -21.95
CA ALA A 514 1.53 4.87 -22.86
C ALA A 514 1.75 3.35 -22.70
N GLU A 515 2.96 2.91 -22.37
CA GLU A 515 3.28 1.50 -22.16
C GLU A 515 2.70 0.95 -20.86
N ARG A 516 2.69 1.75 -19.78
CA ARG A 516 2.23 1.30 -18.46
C ARG A 516 0.72 1.31 -18.36
N ASN A 517 0.06 2.36 -18.86
CA ASN A 517 -1.39 2.48 -18.83
C ASN A 517 -1.91 3.26 -20.05
N PRO A 518 -2.12 2.58 -21.19
CA PRO A 518 -2.50 3.23 -22.44
C PRO A 518 -3.80 4.04 -22.34
N ARG A 519 -4.85 3.50 -21.69
CA ARG A 519 -6.17 4.16 -21.60
C ARG A 519 -6.10 5.40 -20.70
N TYR A 520 -5.35 5.34 -19.60
CA TYR A 520 -5.18 6.48 -18.72
C TYR A 520 -4.25 7.54 -19.31
N HIS A 521 -3.18 7.14 -19.99
CA HIS A 521 -2.32 8.05 -20.77
C HIS A 521 -3.11 8.77 -21.85
N ALA A 522 -3.95 8.07 -22.61
CA ALA A 522 -4.81 8.65 -23.63
C ALA A 522 -5.79 9.70 -23.06
N LEU A 523 -6.36 9.42 -21.88
CA LEU A 523 -7.21 10.37 -21.17
C LEU A 523 -6.44 11.64 -20.78
N ILE A 524 -5.27 11.50 -20.14
CA ILE A 524 -4.47 12.66 -19.72
C ILE A 524 -3.98 13.43 -20.95
N SER A 525 -3.62 12.74 -22.04
CA SER A 525 -3.24 13.36 -23.32
C SER A 525 -4.38 14.16 -23.95
N ALA A 526 -5.60 13.61 -23.95
CA ALA A 526 -6.77 14.34 -24.42
C ALA A 526 -7.07 15.57 -23.56
N PHE A 527 -6.93 15.47 -22.24
CA PHE A 527 -7.06 16.60 -21.33
C PHE A 527 -5.96 17.65 -21.57
N HIS A 528 -4.72 17.21 -21.78
CA HIS A 528 -3.59 18.08 -22.11
C HIS A 528 -3.85 18.86 -23.39
N ALA A 529 -4.32 18.20 -24.46
CA ALA A 529 -4.64 18.84 -25.72
C ALA A 529 -5.73 19.94 -25.59
N LEU A 530 -6.68 19.77 -24.67
CA LEU A 530 -7.75 20.74 -24.41
C LEU A 530 -7.32 21.92 -23.52
N THR A 531 -6.31 21.73 -22.67
CA THR A 531 -6.05 22.65 -21.54
C THR A 531 -4.63 23.20 -21.47
N GLY A 532 -3.67 22.59 -22.17
CA GLY A 532 -2.24 22.84 -21.98
C GLY A 532 -1.68 22.29 -20.67
N VAL A 533 -2.47 21.56 -19.87
CA VAL A 533 -2.04 20.97 -18.59
C VAL A 533 -1.95 19.44 -18.70
N PRO A 534 -0.75 18.82 -18.57
CA PRO A 534 -0.56 17.38 -18.70
C PRO A 534 -0.84 16.62 -17.40
N VAL A 535 -1.69 17.17 -16.51
CA VAL A 535 -1.93 16.69 -15.16
C VAL A 535 -3.43 16.53 -14.92
N ILE A 536 -3.83 15.44 -14.26
CA ILE A 536 -5.18 15.23 -13.73
C ILE A 536 -5.11 14.95 -12.23
N LEU A 537 -6.11 15.41 -11.47
CA LEU A 537 -6.27 15.03 -10.07
C LEU A 537 -6.75 13.58 -9.99
N ASN A 538 -6.05 12.74 -9.24
CA ASN A 538 -6.40 11.34 -9.02
C ASN A 538 -6.57 11.03 -7.52
N THR A 539 -7.61 10.29 -7.19
CA THR A 539 -7.84 9.73 -5.85
C THR A 539 -8.51 8.37 -5.93
N SER A 540 -8.42 7.58 -4.86
CA SER A 540 -9.01 6.24 -4.78
C SER A 540 -10.50 6.24 -5.07
N PHE A 541 -11.04 5.27 -5.82
CA PHE A 541 -12.49 5.17 -5.99
C PHE A 541 -13.12 4.41 -4.81
N ASN A 542 -13.41 5.16 -3.75
CA ASN A 542 -14.03 4.69 -2.50
C ASN A 542 -14.63 5.84 -1.68
N ILE A 543 -15.36 5.50 -0.63
CA ILE A 543 -15.75 6.43 0.45
C ILE A 543 -14.90 6.18 1.71
N MET A 544 -15.00 7.08 2.69
CA MET A 544 -14.28 6.94 3.96
C MET A 544 -14.60 5.59 4.63
N GLY A 545 -13.56 4.91 5.12
CA GLY A 545 -13.68 3.61 5.80
C GLY A 545 -13.83 2.40 4.86
N LYS A 546 -13.96 2.60 3.54
CA LYS A 546 -14.05 1.50 2.57
C LYS A 546 -12.76 1.32 1.75
N PRO A 547 -12.44 0.07 1.35
CA PRO A 547 -11.39 -0.22 0.36
C PRO A 547 -11.67 0.43 -0.98
N ILE A 548 -10.70 0.42 -1.89
CA ILE A 548 -10.96 0.70 -3.32
C ILE A 548 -12.02 -0.27 -3.83
N LEU A 549 -12.97 0.22 -4.63
CA LEU A 549 -14.09 -0.58 -5.15
C LEU A 549 -13.61 -1.81 -5.93
N HIS A 550 -14.48 -2.82 -6.01
CA HIS A 550 -14.18 -4.07 -6.68
C HIS A 550 -15.12 -4.40 -7.85
N THR A 551 -16.40 -4.03 -7.77
CA THR A 551 -17.44 -4.44 -8.75
C THR A 551 -18.08 -3.25 -9.48
N ALA A 552 -18.78 -3.53 -10.59
CA ALA A 552 -19.55 -2.51 -11.29
C ALA A 552 -20.70 -2.01 -10.41
N GLU A 553 -21.31 -2.90 -9.65
CA GLU A 553 -22.35 -2.58 -8.67
C GLU A 553 -21.85 -1.61 -7.60
N ASP A 554 -20.64 -1.81 -7.07
CA ASP A 554 -20.02 -0.85 -6.14
C ASP A 554 -19.89 0.53 -6.79
N ALA A 555 -19.42 0.58 -8.04
CA ALA A 555 -19.22 1.82 -8.77
C ALA A 555 -20.53 2.54 -9.11
N ILE A 556 -21.57 1.81 -9.53
CA ILE A 556 -22.92 2.32 -9.81
C ILE A 556 -23.56 2.84 -8.51
N LEU A 557 -23.46 2.08 -7.42
CA LEU A 557 -23.97 2.50 -6.11
C LEU A 557 -23.28 3.80 -5.68
N MET A 558 -21.95 3.85 -5.76
CA MET A 558 -21.20 5.07 -5.44
C MET A 558 -21.58 6.24 -6.33
N PHE A 559 -21.77 6.02 -7.64
CA PHE A 559 -22.19 7.06 -8.56
C PHE A 559 -23.53 7.67 -8.14
N TYR A 560 -24.53 6.86 -7.81
CA TYR A 560 -25.85 7.36 -7.41
C TYR A 560 -25.91 7.93 -5.99
N THR A 561 -25.06 7.47 -5.08
CA THR A 561 -25.10 7.84 -3.65
C THR A 561 -24.08 8.91 -3.25
N SER A 562 -23.25 9.37 -4.18
CA SER A 562 -22.27 10.44 -3.94
C SER A 562 -22.42 11.60 -4.94
N GLY A 563 -21.62 12.65 -4.76
CA GLY A 563 -21.57 13.79 -5.67
C GLY A 563 -20.78 13.59 -6.98
N LEU A 564 -20.57 12.34 -7.43
CA LEU A 564 -20.03 12.09 -8.77
C LEU A 564 -21.00 12.58 -9.84
N ASP A 565 -20.48 13.17 -10.90
CA ASP A 565 -21.28 13.67 -12.03
C ASP A 565 -21.30 12.69 -13.21
N ALA A 566 -20.24 11.89 -13.36
CA ALA A 566 -20.14 10.86 -14.38
C ALA A 566 -19.46 9.60 -13.83
N LEU A 567 -19.77 8.47 -14.45
CA LEU A 567 -19.14 7.17 -14.23
C LEU A 567 -18.76 6.57 -15.58
N VAL A 568 -17.48 6.23 -15.71
CA VAL A 568 -16.91 5.55 -16.87
C VAL A 568 -16.43 4.18 -16.43
N ILE A 569 -17.00 3.12 -16.99
CA ILE A 569 -16.57 1.74 -16.77
C ILE A 569 -16.27 1.11 -18.13
N GLU A 570 -14.99 0.82 -18.38
CA GLU A 570 -14.51 0.43 -19.71
C GLU A 570 -14.98 1.45 -20.76
N ASP A 571 -15.83 1.04 -21.69
CA ASP A 571 -16.37 1.88 -22.77
C ASP A 571 -17.79 2.41 -22.47
N TRP A 572 -18.30 2.19 -21.26
CA TRP A 572 -19.62 2.66 -20.84
C TRP A 572 -19.51 3.98 -20.10
N LEU A 573 -20.38 4.92 -20.45
CA LEU A 573 -20.50 6.23 -19.82
C LEU A 573 -21.91 6.42 -19.29
N LEU A 574 -22.00 6.80 -18.02
CA LEU A 574 -23.21 7.23 -17.34
C LEU A 574 -22.99 8.65 -16.82
N VAL A 575 -23.90 9.58 -17.13
CA VAL A 575 -23.80 11.01 -16.73
C VAL A 575 -25.07 11.41 -15.99
N LYS A 576 -24.96 12.24 -14.94
CA LYS A 576 -26.12 12.77 -14.20
C LYS A 576 -26.86 13.88 -14.91
#